data_AF-G5HGU0-F1
#
_entry.id   AF-G5HGU0-F1
#
_cell.length_a   1.000
_cell.length_b   1.000
_cell.length_c   1.000
_cell.angle_alpha   90.00
_cell.angle_beta   90.00
_cell.angle_gamma   90.00
#
_symmetry.space_group_name_H-M   'P 1'
#
loop_
_entity.id
_entity.type
_entity.pdbx_description
1 polymer ?
#
loop_
_entity_poly.entity_id
_entity_poly.type
_entity_poly.pdbx_seq_one_letter_code
_entity_poly.pdbx_strand_id
1 'polypeptide(L)'
;MNVFGMEFKSREEREREEQEYLYRIFPGGNEQKDRVEKELTSRLPGLDGKGLMLYYILLRDAMTGRDGMCFEDAAARISKKQRILKATPEMLSVVRAVMDENS
;
A
#
# COMPACT_ATOMS: atom_id res chain seq x y z
N MET A 1 10.81 -25.68 -3.68
CA MET A 1 11.01 -27.07 -4.20
C MET A 1 10.20 -27.23 -5.48
N ASN A 2 10.76 -27.86 -6.52
CA ASN A 2 10.11 -28.00 -7.83
C ASN A 2 9.60 -29.43 -8.02
N VAL A 3 8.29 -29.57 -8.20
CA VAL A 3 7.63 -30.83 -8.57
C VAL A 3 6.63 -30.47 -9.68
N PHE A 4 6.83 -31.04 -10.88
CA PHE A 4 5.99 -30.82 -12.06
C PHE A 4 5.90 -29.38 -12.59
N GLY A 5 7.02 -28.63 -12.66
CA GLY A 5 7.04 -27.31 -13.31
C GLY A 5 6.24 -26.22 -12.58
N MET A 6 5.70 -26.55 -11.40
CA MET A 6 5.15 -25.60 -10.45
C MET A 6 6.22 -25.31 -9.40
N GLU A 7 6.72 -24.07 -9.40
CA GLU A 7 7.56 -23.57 -8.31
C GLU A 7 6.70 -23.40 -7.06
N PHE A 8 6.69 -24.41 -6.20
CA PHE A 8 6.09 -24.29 -4.87
C PHE A 8 7.10 -23.62 -3.94
N LYS A 9 6.87 -22.34 -3.66
CA LYS A 9 7.53 -21.63 -2.56
C LYS A 9 7.23 -22.36 -1.26
N SER A 10 8.27 -22.63 -0.48
CA SER A 10 8.14 -23.15 0.88
C SER A 10 7.38 -22.15 1.76
N ARG A 11 6.83 -22.63 2.88
CA ARG A 11 6.15 -21.77 3.85
C ARG A 11 7.07 -20.65 4.35
N GLU A 12 8.33 -20.99 4.62
CA GLU A 12 9.35 -20.05 5.10
C GLU A 12 9.69 -18.99 4.05
N GLU A 13 9.83 -19.35 2.77
CA GLU A 13 10.03 -18.39 1.68
C GLU A 13 8.85 -17.43 1.54
N ARG A 14 7.61 -17.91 1.70
CA ARG A 14 6.42 -17.05 1.67
C ARG A 14 6.37 -16.08 2.84
N GLU A 15 6.60 -16.58 4.06
CA GLU A 15 6.62 -15.74 5.26
C GLU A 15 7.71 -14.67 5.15
N ARG A 16 8.87 -15.01 4.59
CA ARG A 16 9.94 -14.04 4.34
C ARG A 16 9.55 -12.97 3.33
N GLU A 17 8.95 -13.35 2.20
CA GLU A 17 8.48 -12.41 1.18
C GLU A 17 7.38 -11.48 1.73
N GLU A 18 6.47 -12.00 2.55
CA GLU A 18 5.43 -11.21 3.22
C GLU A 18 6.03 -10.20 4.19
N GLN A 19 7.06 -10.59 4.96
CA GLN A 19 7.78 -9.68 5.84
C GLN A 19 8.56 -8.62 5.06
N GLU A 20 9.29 -9.02 4.01
CA GLU A 20 10.02 -8.09 3.15
C GLU A 20 9.06 -7.09 2.47
N TYR A 21 7.89 -7.55 2.03
CA TYR A 21 6.85 -6.68 1.51
C TYR A 21 6.29 -5.74 2.58
N LEU A 22 5.94 -6.26 3.76
CA LEU A 22 5.44 -5.48 4.88
C LEU A 22 6.40 -4.35 5.24
N TYR A 23 7.68 -4.66 5.45
CA TYR A 23 8.69 -3.67 5.84
C TYR A 23 9.05 -2.70 4.71
N ARG A 24 8.87 -3.09 3.44
CA ARG A 24 9.02 -2.15 2.32
C ARG A 24 7.91 -1.09 2.32
N ILE A 25 6.68 -1.49 2.60
CA ILE A 25 5.52 -0.59 2.61
C ILE A 25 5.47 0.19 3.93
N PHE A 26 5.78 -0.46 5.04
CA PHE A 26 5.75 0.07 6.40
C PHE A 26 7.09 -0.23 7.09
N PRO A 27 8.11 0.64 6.95
CA PRO A 27 9.42 0.45 7.59
C PRO A 27 9.34 0.28 9.11
N GLY A 28 8.35 0.88 9.77
CA GLY A 28 8.03 0.72 11.19
C GLY A 28 7.17 -0.52 11.52
N GLY A 29 6.96 -1.41 10.55
CA GLY A 29 6.23 -2.67 10.72
C GLY A 29 4.74 -2.49 11.05
N ASN A 30 4.18 -3.44 11.80
CA ASN A 30 2.75 -3.48 12.09
C ASN A 30 2.27 -2.28 12.93
N GLU A 31 3.09 -1.72 13.82
CA GLU A 31 2.70 -0.53 14.60
C GLU A 31 2.47 0.70 13.72
N GLN A 32 3.31 0.88 12.69
CA GLN A 32 3.12 1.93 11.71
C GLN A 32 1.90 1.65 10.84
N LYS A 33 1.70 0.41 10.42
CA LYS A 33 0.52 -0.02 9.64
C LYS A 33 -0.78 0.31 10.37
N ASP A 34 -0.88 -0.02 11.67
CA ASP A 34 -2.07 0.24 12.48
C ASP A 34 -2.31 1.75 12.66
N ARG A 35 -1.24 2.53 12.80
CA ARG A 35 -1.31 4.00 12.88
C ARG A 35 -1.84 4.61 11.58
N VAL A 36 -1.30 4.17 10.43
CA VAL A 36 -1.75 4.61 9.11
C VAL A 36 -3.24 4.30 8.91
N GLU A 37 -3.68 3.09 9.25
CA GLU A 37 -5.10 2.71 9.14
C GLU A 37 -5.99 3.62 10.00
N LYS A 38 -5.58 3.90 11.24
CA LYS A 38 -6.31 4.79 12.14
C LYS A 38 -6.35 6.23 11.63
N GLU A 39 -5.26 6.77 11.11
CA GLU A 39 -5.20 8.12 10.57
C GLU A 39 -6.06 8.29 9.32
N LEU A 40 -5.99 7.32 8.39
CA LEU A 40 -6.80 7.32 7.17
C LEU A 40 -8.29 7.28 7.50
N THR A 41 -8.70 6.36 8.37
CA THR A 41 -10.12 6.22 8.75
C THR A 41 -10.64 7.40 9.58
N SER A 42 -9.79 8.04 10.39
CA SER A 42 -10.17 9.22 11.16
C SER A 42 -10.30 10.48 10.30
N ARG A 43 -9.41 10.67 9.31
CA ARG A 43 -9.43 11.84 8.41
C ARG A 43 -10.42 11.69 7.25
N LEU A 44 -10.78 10.46 6.88
CA LEU A 44 -11.72 10.14 5.81
C LEU A 44 -12.83 9.17 6.27
N PRO A 45 -13.63 9.54 7.29
CA PRO A 45 -14.60 8.63 7.93
C PRO A 45 -15.75 8.18 7.01
N GLY A 46 -15.96 8.85 5.87
CA GLY A 46 -16.99 8.52 4.90
C GLY A 46 -16.59 7.50 3.83
N LEU A 47 -15.35 7.01 3.85
CA LEU A 47 -14.83 6.06 2.88
C LEU A 47 -14.59 4.70 3.53
N ASP A 48 -14.63 3.63 2.71
CA ASP A 48 -14.31 2.29 3.18
C ASP A 48 -12.84 2.21 3.64
N GLY A 49 -12.64 1.96 4.95
CA GLY A 49 -11.31 1.90 5.55
C GLY A 49 -10.40 0.83 4.93
N LYS A 50 -10.96 -0.32 4.54
CA LYS A 50 -10.20 -1.37 3.85
C LYS A 50 -9.78 -0.93 2.45
N GLY A 51 -10.68 -0.30 1.71
CA GLY A 51 -10.39 0.32 0.43
C GLY A 51 -9.32 1.41 0.53
N LEU A 52 -9.38 2.27 1.55
CA LEU A 52 -8.38 3.30 1.81
C LEU A 52 -7.01 2.70 2.10
N MET A 53 -6.96 1.67 2.96
CA MET A 53 -5.72 1.00 3.31
C MET A 53 -5.10 0.30 2.10
N LEU A 54 -5.92 -0.38 1.29
CA LEU A 54 -5.48 -0.97 0.04
C LEU A 54 -4.95 0.10 -0.94
N TYR A 55 -5.62 1.23 -1.05
CA TYR A 55 -5.18 2.34 -1.88
C TYR A 55 -3.82 2.91 -1.43
N TYR A 56 -3.64 3.11 -0.12
CA TYR A 56 -2.37 3.52 0.48
C TYR A 56 -1.23 2.54 0.15
N ILE A 57 -1.47 1.24 0.35
CA ILE A 57 -0.48 0.20 0.08
C ILE A 57 -0.07 0.21 -1.40
N LEU A 58 -1.04 0.30 -2.32
CA LEU A 58 -0.77 0.34 -3.76
C LEU A 58 0.03 1.58 -4.17
N LEU A 59 -0.24 2.73 -3.53
CA LEU A 59 0.53 3.96 -3.76
C LEU A 59 1.96 3.78 -3.27
N ARG A 60 2.14 3.34 -2.02
CA ARG A 60 3.48 3.18 -1.46
C ARG A 60 4.28 2.16 -2.25
N ASP A 61 3.65 1.05 -2.64
CA ASP A 61 4.27 0.03 -3.50
C ASP A 61 4.73 0.59 -4.85
N ALA A 62 3.95 1.50 -5.46
CA ALA A 62 4.34 2.18 -6.69
C ALA A 62 5.55 3.11 -6.49
N MET A 63 5.59 3.78 -5.34
CA MET A 63 6.64 4.75 -5.01
C MET A 63 7.95 4.08 -4.57
N THR A 64 7.86 2.97 -3.84
CA THR A 64 9.02 2.20 -3.34
C THR A 64 9.41 1.03 -4.24
N GLY A 65 8.61 0.76 -5.28
CA GLY A 65 8.83 -0.31 -6.24
C GLY A 65 9.97 -0.01 -7.22
N ARG A 66 10.21 -0.93 -8.15
CA ARG A 66 11.34 -0.85 -9.10
C ARG A 66 11.40 0.44 -9.93
N ASP A 67 10.25 1.02 -10.24
CA ASP A 67 10.14 2.21 -11.10
C ASP A 67 10.19 3.53 -10.32
N GLY A 68 10.16 3.50 -8.97
CA GLY A 68 10.33 4.68 -8.12
C GLY A 68 9.45 5.87 -8.50
N MET A 69 8.13 5.68 -8.59
CA MET A 69 7.21 6.71 -9.09
C MET A 69 7.01 7.83 -8.06
N CYS A 70 6.79 9.07 -8.53
CA CYS A 70 6.27 10.11 -7.66
C CYS A 70 4.79 9.83 -7.31
N PHE A 71 4.28 10.51 -6.28
CA PHE A 71 2.92 10.30 -5.77
C PHE A 71 1.86 10.53 -6.86
N GLU A 72 2.01 11.58 -7.66
CA GLU A 72 1.06 11.98 -8.69
C GLU A 72 0.96 10.92 -9.79
N ASP A 73 2.09 10.39 -10.25
CA ASP A 73 2.15 9.34 -11.26
C ASP A 73 1.59 8.01 -10.72
N ALA A 74 1.92 7.68 -9.47
CA ALA A 74 1.40 6.52 -8.78
C ALA A 74 -0.14 6.59 -8.65
N ALA A 75 -0.67 7.73 -8.21
CA ALA A 75 -2.11 7.98 -8.08
C ALA A 75 -2.82 7.86 -9.42
N ALA A 76 -2.30 8.50 -10.47
CA ALA A 76 -2.87 8.43 -11.81
C ALA A 76 -2.89 6.99 -12.35
N ARG A 77 -1.82 6.22 -12.12
CA ARG A 77 -1.72 4.80 -12.53
C ARG A 77 -2.76 3.94 -11.82
N ILE A 78 -2.91 4.09 -10.50
CA ILE A 78 -3.82 3.28 -9.68
C ILE A 78 -5.27 3.62 -10.00
N SER A 79 -5.61 4.91 -10.13
CA SER A 79 -6.95 5.36 -10.48
C SER A 79 -7.41 4.82 -11.85
N LYS A 80 -6.50 4.71 -12.83
CA LYS A 80 -6.81 4.11 -14.14
C LYS A 80 -7.02 2.59 -14.08
N LYS A 81 -6.23 1.88 -13.28
CA LYS A 81 -6.21 0.40 -13.28
C LYS A 81 -7.22 -0.26 -12.34
N GLN A 82 -7.41 0.29 -11.14
CA GLN A 82 -7.97 -0.49 -10.05
C GLN A 82 -9.46 -0.22 -9.81
N ARG A 83 -10.03 0.93 -10.22
CA ARG A 83 -11.45 1.32 -9.97
C ARG A 83 -11.96 1.13 -8.51
N ILE A 84 -11.07 0.84 -7.56
CA ILE A 84 -11.39 0.52 -6.15
C ILE A 84 -12.05 1.72 -5.46
N LEU A 85 -11.53 2.93 -5.71
CA LEU A 85 -12.00 4.18 -5.13
C LEU A 85 -11.93 5.29 -6.17
N LYS A 86 -12.96 6.15 -6.19
CA LYS A 86 -12.91 7.39 -6.97
C LYS A 86 -12.04 8.39 -6.23
N ALA A 87 -10.77 8.48 -6.63
CA ALA A 87 -9.82 9.40 -6.01
C ALA A 87 -10.29 10.85 -6.20
N THR A 88 -10.73 11.49 -5.12
CA THR A 88 -11.01 12.92 -5.07
C THR A 88 -9.73 13.68 -4.71
N PRO A 89 -9.60 14.97 -5.09
CA PRO A 89 -8.45 15.78 -4.69
C PRO A 89 -8.26 15.85 -3.17
N GLU A 90 -9.35 15.91 -2.41
CA GLU A 90 -9.34 15.88 -0.95
C GLU A 90 -8.75 14.58 -0.40
N MET A 91 -9.22 13.43 -0.91
CA MET A 91 -8.69 12.11 -0.52
C MET A 91 -7.19 12.01 -0.82
N LEU A 92 -6.76 12.45 -2.01
CA LEU A 92 -5.35 12.44 -2.39
C LEU A 92 -4.50 13.31 -1.47
N SER A 93 -4.98 14.49 -1.11
CA SER A 93 -4.30 15.38 -0.17
C SER A 93 -4.13 14.72 1.21
N VAL A 94 -5.17 14.07 1.73
CA VAL A 94 -5.11 13.39 3.02
C VAL A 94 -4.17 12.19 2.96
N VAL A 95 -4.28 11.35 1.93
CA VAL A 95 -3.42 10.17 1.78
C VAL A 95 -1.95 10.59 1.65
N ARG A 96 -1.65 11.65 0.89
CA ARG A 96 -0.30 12.20 0.79
C ARG A 96 0.23 12.66 2.14
N ALA A 97 -0.56 13.43 2.89
CA ALA A 97 -0.16 13.89 4.22
C ALA A 97 0.14 12.72 5.16
N VAL A 98 -0.72 11.70 5.19
CA VAL A 98 -0.49 10.48 5.99
C VAL A 98 0.77 9.74 5.53
N MET A 99 1.07 9.69 4.23
CA MET A 99 2.32 9.10 3.72
C MET A 99 3.54 9.89 4.18
N ASP A 100 3.51 11.22 4.09
CA ASP A 100 4.64 12.08 4.47
C ASP A 100 4.91 12.02 5.98
N GLU A 101 3.85 11.98 6.80
CA GLU A 101 3.91 11.86 8.26
C GLU A 101 4.38 10.47 8.73
N ASN A 102 4.23 9.45 7.88
CA ASN A 102 4.63 8.06 8.14
C ASN A 102 5.70 7.57 7.14
N SER A 103 6.60 8.44 6.67
CA SER A 103 7.69 8.08 5.74
C SER A 103 8.95 7.55 6.42
#